data_AF-A0AAJ2UYP6-F1
#
_entry.id   AF-A0AAJ2UYP6-F1
#
_cell.length_a   1.000
_cell.length_b   1.000
_cell.length_c   1.000
_cell.angle_alpha   90.00
_cell.angle_beta   90.00
_cell.angle_gamma   90.00
#
_symmetry.space_group_name_H-M   'P 1'
#
loop_
_entity.id
_entity.type
_entity.pdbx_description
1 polymer ?
#
loop_
_entity_poly.entity_id
_entity_poly.type
_entity_poly.pdbx_seq_one_letter_code
_entity_poly.pdbx_strand_id
1 'polypeptide(L)' 'MPDVLSESGAIIGGLHLLTDGHWLWYSDLAHYVRRYHVEVHPAFIEHARGNNWSAPQISDERLEAMVTLLIGDEKEPD' A
#
# COMPACT_ATOMS: atom_id res chain seq x y z
N MET A 1 -2.62 -0.18 -14.69
CA MET A 1 -3.26 0.87 -13.88
C MET A 1 -3.20 2.20 -14.60
N PRO A 2 -4.36 2.80 -14.90
CA PRO A 2 -4.43 4.19 -15.32
C PRO A 2 -4.17 5.13 -14.14
N ASP A 3 -3.63 6.30 -14.42
CA ASP A 3 -3.58 7.40 -13.47
C ASP A 3 -4.98 7.99 -13.27
N VAL A 4 -5.58 7.75 -12.10
CA VAL A 4 -6.94 8.19 -11.80
C VAL A 4 -7.07 9.69 -11.54
N LEU A 5 -5.98 10.41 -11.30
CA LEU A 5 -5.99 11.87 -11.10
C LEU A 5 -5.66 12.63 -12.39
N SER A 6 -5.26 11.93 -13.46
CA SER A 6 -5.02 12.53 -14.77
C SER A 6 -6.30 12.55 -15.60
N GLU A 7 -6.58 13.67 -16.25
CA GLU A 7 -7.67 13.77 -17.23
C GLU A 7 -7.49 12.80 -18.42
N SER A 8 -6.24 12.46 -18.75
CA SER A 8 -5.92 11.54 -19.85
C SER A 8 -5.97 10.06 -19.47
N GLY A 9 -6.03 9.73 -18.17
CA GLY A 9 -6.00 8.34 -17.70
C GLY A 9 -4.76 7.55 -18.12
N ALA A 10 -3.61 8.22 -18.30
CA ALA A 10 -2.38 7.60 -18.79
C ALA A 10 -1.98 6.38 -17.96
N ILE A 11 -1.46 5.33 -18.59
CA ILE A 11 -1.04 4.11 -17.88
C ILE A 11 0.26 4.37 -17.11
N ILE A 12 0.23 4.10 -15.79
CA ILE A 12 1.35 4.34 -14.85
C ILE A 12 2.01 3.07 -14.31
N GLY A 13 1.48 1.88 -14.63
CA GLY A 13 2.11 0.59 -14.29
C GLY A 13 1.13 -0.48 -13.79
N GLY A 14 1.66 -1.54 -13.17
CA GLY A 14 0.87 -2.54 -12.45
C GLY A 14 0.44 -2.06 -11.06
N LEU A 15 -0.69 -2.57 -10.55
CA LEU A 15 -1.08 -2.35 -9.15
C LEU A 15 -0.56 -3.49 -8.30
N HIS A 16 0.23 -3.16 -7.29
CA HIS A 16 0.64 -4.10 -6.26
C HIS A 16 0.28 -3.53 -4.91
N LEU A 17 -0.27 -4.37 -4.03
CA LEU A 17 -0.41 -4.05 -2.62
C LEU A 17 0.91 -4.40 -1.92
N LEU A 18 1.47 -3.46 -1.19
CA LEU A 18 2.77 -3.54 -0.53
C LEU A 18 2.59 -3.42 0.98
N THR A 19 3.53 -3.98 1.74
CA THR A 19 3.55 -3.94 3.21
C THR A 19 4.98 -3.94 3.76
N ASP A 20 5.17 -3.29 4.91
CA ASP A 20 6.36 -3.39 5.78
C ASP A 20 6.07 -4.21 7.06
N GLY A 21 4.89 -4.83 7.13
CA GLY A 21 4.39 -5.55 8.29
C GLY A 21 3.60 -4.69 9.29
N HIS A 22 3.47 -3.37 9.04
CA HIS A 22 2.66 -2.44 9.82
C HIS A 22 1.68 -1.65 8.95
N TRP A 23 2.15 -1.09 7.83
CA TRP A 23 1.35 -0.33 6.88
C TRP A 23 1.06 -1.15 5.62
N LEU A 24 -0.04 -0.83 4.97
CA LEU A 24 -0.39 -1.30 3.63
C LEU A 24 -0.51 -0.10 2.70
N TRP A 25 0.03 -0.21 1.49
CA TRP A 25 -0.09 0.84 0.49
C TRP A 25 -0.01 0.27 -0.92
N TYR A 26 -0.63 0.95 -1.88
CA TYR A 26 -0.49 0.59 -3.28
C TYR A 26 0.81 1.13 -3.88
N SER A 27 1.36 0.39 -4.84
CA SER A 27 2.61 0.73 -5.53
C SER A 27 2.58 2.07 -6.28
N ASP A 28 1.39 2.56 -6.63
CA ASP A 28 1.18 3.85 -7.31
C ASP A 28 1.23 5.05 -6.36
N LEU A 29 1.23 4.86 -5.02
CA LEU A 29 1.37 5.95 -4.05
C LEU A 29 2.61 6.81 -4.34
N ALA A 30 3.73 6.19 -4.72
CA ALA A 30 4.95 6.91 -5.08
C ALA A 30 4.77 7.83 -6.30
N HIS A 31 3.98 7.41 -7.29
CA HIS A 31 3.60 8.25 -8.43
C HIS A 31 2.78 9.43 -7.95
N TYR A 32 1.79 9.19 -7.10
CA TYR A 32 0.90 10.25 -6.59
C TYR A 32 1.62 11.30 -5.74
N VAL A 33 2.51 10.87 -4.85
CA VAL A 33 3.34 11.77 -4.05
C VAL A 33 4.25 12.61 -4.95
N ARG A 34 4.91 11.98 -5.92
CA ARG A 34 5.86 12.68 -6.82
C ARG A 34 5.17 13.65 -7.77
N ARG A 35 4.02 13.28 -8.33
CA ARG A 35 3.35 14.01 -9.42
C ARG A 35 2.32 15.03 -8.93
N TYR A 36 1.65 14.73 -7.83
CA TYR A 36 0.52 15.52 -7.32
C TYR A 36 0.72 16.01 -5.89
N HIS A 37 1.86 15.71 -5.26
CA HIS A 37 2.17 16.11 -3.89
C HIS A 37 1.09 15.66 -2.90
N VAL A 38 0.50 14.48 -3.14
CA VAL A 38 -0.45 13.87 -2.21
C VAL A 38 0.19 13.78 -0.84
N GLU A 39 -0.51 14.32 0.16
CA GLU A 39 -0.07 14.28 1.55
C GLU A 39 -0.02 12.84 2.04
N VAL A 40 1.09 12.47 2.67
CA VAL A 40 1.26 11.16 3.30
C VAL A 40 1.14 11.35 4.80
N HIS A 41 0.39 10.46 5.45
CA HIS A 41 0.16 10.53 6.88
C HIS A 41 1.51 10.57 7.66
N PRO A 42 1.73 11.54 8.58
CA PRO A 42 3.02 11.69 9.26
C PRO A 42 3.51 10.43 9.96
N ALA A 43 2.62 9.67 10.59
CA ALA A 43 2.96 8.40 11.26
C ALA A 43 3.51 7.33 10.29
N PHE A 44 3.08 7.33 9.02
CA PHE A 44 3.65 6.44 7.99
C PHE A 44 5.11 6.83 7.71
N ILE A 45 5.37 8.13 7.57
CA ILE A 45 6.71 8.67 7.33
C ILE A 45 7.64 8.43 8.53
N GLU A 46 7.14 8.61 9.75
CA GLU A 46 7.89 8.31 10.98
C GLU A 46 8.23 6.83 11.09
N HIS A 47 7.28 5.94 10.77
CA HIS A 47 7.52 4.50 10.75
C HIS A 47 8.58 4.11 9.72
N ALA A 48 8.43 4.58 8.48
CA ALA A 48 9.40 4.33 7.41
C ALA A 48 10.79 4.85 7.77
N ARG A 49 10.88 6.05 8.37
CA ARG A 49 12.15 6.61 8.86
C ARG A 49 12.75 5.75 9.97
N GLY A 50 11.94 5.28 10.92
CA GLY A 50 12.36 4.36 11.99
C GLY A 50 12.93 3.04 11.47
N ASN A 51 12.47 2.58 10.30
CA ASN A 51 12.97 1.40 9.60
C ASN A 51 14.09 1.71 8.58
N ASN A 52 14.75 2.88 8.68
CA ASN A 52 15.79 3.33 7.75
C ASN A 52 15.35 3.34 6.27
N TRP A 53 14.08 3.67 6.01
CA TRP A 53 13.47 3.68 4.68
C TRP A 53 13.53 2.33 3.96
N SER A 54 13.66 1.23 4.71
CA SER A 54 13.66 -0.14 4.19
C SER A 54 12.47 -0.90 4.75
N ALA A 55 11.70 -1.54 3.87
CA ALA A 55 10.69 -2.50 4.31
C ALA A 55 11.40 -3.77 4.81
N PRO A 56 11.21 -4.18 6.07
CA PRO A 56 11.76 -5.44 6.56
C PRO A 56 11.08 -6.62 5.87
N GLN A 57 11.81 -7.73 5.75
CA GLN A 57 11.20 -9.00 5.33
C GLN A 57 10.25 -9.49 6.42
N ILE A 58 9.05 -9.88 6.02
CA ILE A 58 8.04 -10.49 6.89
C ILE A 58 7.95 -11.98 6.58
N SER A 59 7.64 -12.80 7.58
CA SER A 59 7.46 -14.24 7.38
C SER A 59 6.14 -14.52 6.65
N ASP A 60 6.09 -15.64 5.95
CA ASP A 60 4.90 -16.07 5.22
C ASP A 60 3.69 -16.21 6.15
N GLU A 61 3.87 -16.74 7.37
CA GLU A 61 2.78 -16.89 8.34
C GLU A 61 2.20 -15.54 8.77
N ARG A 62 3.06 -14.51 8.89
CA ARG A 62 2.59 -13.17 9.23
C ARG A 62 1.89 -12.52 8.05
N LEU A 63 2.39 -12.73 6.83
CA LEU A 63 1.73 -12.25 5.62
C LEU A 63 0.34 -12.89 5.46
N GLU A 64 0.23 -14.21 5.67
CA GLU A 64 -1.04 -14.93 5.65
C GLU A 64 -2.02 -14.37 6.67
N ALA A 65 -1.59 -14.16 7.92
CA ALA A 65 -2.43 -13.55 8.94
C ALA A 65 -2.94 -12.15 8.56
N MET A 66 -2.09 -11.32 7.93
CA MET A 66 -2.51 -10.01 7.42
C MET A 66 -3.54 -10.13 6.30
N VAL A 67 -3.33 -11.07 5.36
CA VAL A 67 -4.27 -11.32 4.26
C VAL A 67 -5.63 -11.80 4.78
N THR A 68 -5.66 -12.72 5.75
CA THR A 68 -6.91 -13.17 6.38
C THR A 68 -7.69 -12.02 7.02
N LEU A 69 -7.00 -11.11 7.71
CA LEU A 69 -7.63 -9.93 8.32
C LEU A 69 -8.19 -8.95 7.28
N LEU A 70 -7.49 -8.78 6.15
CA LEU A 70 -7.92 -7.87 5.07
C LEU A 70 -9.12 -8.39 4.29
N ILE A 71 -9.19 -9.71 4.08
CA ILE A 71 -10.24 -10.36 3.30
C ILE A 71 -11.46 -10.68 4.16
N GLY A 72 -11.31 -10.74 5.49
CA GLY A 72 -12.38 -10.78 6.49
C GLY A 72 -13.68 -11.48 6.08
N ASP A 73 -13.74 -12.81 6.25
CA ASP A 73 -14.93 -13.69 6.28
C ASP A 73 -16.18 -13.10 5.59
N GLU A 74 -16.24 -13.17 4.25
CA GLU A 74 -17.51 -13.16 3.50
C GLU A 74 -18.33 -14.38 3.92
N LYS A 75 -18.85 -14.42 5.14
CA LYS A 75 -20.01 -15.25 5.45
C LYS A 75 -21.22 -14.50 4.94
N GLU A 76 -21.61 -14.88 3.74
CA GLU A 76 -22.94 -14.62 3.19
C GLU A 76 -23.99 -14.97 4.28
N PRO A 77 -24.92 -14.06 4.62
CA PRO A 77 -25.98 -14.39 5.56
C PRO A 77 -26.90 -15.46 4.93
N ASP A 78 -27.17 -16.53 5.70
CA ASP A 78 -28.11 -17.62 5.35
C ASP A 78 -29.51 -17.12 4.95
#